data_AF-A0A2V7W9I8-F1
#
_entry.id   AF-A0A2V7W9I8-F1
#
_cell.length_a   1.000
_cell.length_b   1.000
_cell.length_c   1.000
_cell.angle_alpha   90.00
_cell.angle_beta   90.00
_cell.angle_gamma   90.00
#
_symmetry.space_group_name_H-M   'P 1'
#
loop_
_entity.id
_entity.type
_entity.pdbx_description
1 polymer ?
#
loop_
_entity_poly.entity_id
_entity_poly.type
_entity_poly.pdbx_seq_one_letter_code
_entity_poly.pdbx_strand_id
1 'polypeptide(L)'
;DAARAAGASKRTLARRMHDVLGRSPLDYFQSLRIERAVHLLKTSDASVEEVAAKVGYADGATLRTLLRRRLNTGVKELRGSG
;
A
#
# COMPACT_ATOMS: atom_id res chain seq x y z
N ASP A 1 -11.29 23.78 -5.59
CA ASP A 1 -11.76 22.73 -6.54
C ASP A 1 -10.86 21.50 -6.77
N ALA A 2 -9.73 21.31 -6.07
CA ALA A 2 -8.88 20.12 -6.25
C ALA A 2 -9.48 18.81 -5.68
N ALA A 3 -10.29 18.88 -4.62
CA ALA A 3 -10.87 17.70 -3.96
C ALA A 3 -11.88 16.95 -4.84
N ARG A 4 -12.71 17.66 -5.64
CA ARG A 4 -13.64 17.06 -6.60
C ARG A 4 -12.92 16.42 -7.78
N ALA A 5 -11.88 17.08 -8.30
CA ALA A 5 -11.05 16.56 -9.38
C ALA A 5 -10.28 15.30 -8.93
N ALA A 6 -9.73 15.27 -7.72
CA ALA A 6 -9.08 14.10 -7.14
C ALA A 6 -10.06 12.94 -6.89
N GLY A 7 -11.29 13.23 -6.43
CA GLY A 7 -12.34 12.23 -6.25
C GLY A 7 -12.81 11.61 -7.58
N ALA A 8 -13.05 12.44 -8.60
CA ALA A 8 -13.41 12.00 -9.95
C ALA A 8 -12.23 11.28 -10.66
N SER A 9 -11.00 11.74 -10.44
CA SER A 9 -9.79 11.14 -10.99
C SER A 9 -9.52 9.77 -10.37
N LYS A 10 -9.61 9.59 -9.03
CA LYS A 10 -9.50 8.27 -8.38
C LYS A 10 -10.55 7.28 -8.90
N ARG A 11 -11.80 7.70 -9.06
CA ARG A 11 -12.89 6.84 -9.54
C ARG A 11 -12.79 6.53 -11.04
N THR A 12 -12.29 7.48 -11.84
CA THR A 12 -12.07 7.31 -13.29
C THR A 12 -10.83 6.45 -13.55
N LEU A 13 -9.76 6.67 -12.80
CA LEU A 13 -8.56 5.83 -12.79
C LEU A 13 -8.90 4.41 -12.36
N ALA A 14 -9.66 4.23 -11.28
CA ALA A 14 -10.08 2.89 -10.84
C ALA A 14 -10.87 2.14 -11.92
N ARG A 15 -11.85 2.77 -12.59
CA ARG A 15 -12.55 2.14 -13.73
C ARG A 15 -11.62 1.81 -14.89
N ARG A 16 -10.79 2.77 -15.32
CA ARG A 16 -9.84 2.54 -16.43
C ARG A 16 -8.83 1.44 -16.11
N MET A 17 -8.43 1.30 -14.84
CA MET A 17 -7.55 0.22 -14.41
C MET A 17 -8.22 -1.14 -14.44
N HIS A 18 -9.51 -1.24 -14.09
CA HIS A 18 -10.27 -2.47 -14.26
C HIS A 18 -10.31 -2.89 -15.74
N ASP A 19 -10.62 -1.94 -16.62
CA ASP A 19 -10.79 -2.20 -18.05
C ASP A 19 -9.48 -2.56 -18.75
N VAL A 20 -8.32 -2.11 -18.24
CA VAL A 20 -7.00 -2.33 -18.86
C VAL A 20 -6.23 -3.50 -18.22
N LEU A 21 -6.34 -3.72 -16.91
CA LEU A 21 -5.48 -4.68 -16.20
C LEU A 21 -6.12 -6.06 -15.99
N GLY A 22 -7.43 -6.21 -16.23
CA GLY A 22 -8.14 -7.49 -16.05
C GLY A 22 -8.19 -7.98 -14.60
N ARG A 23 -7.91 -7.10 -13.63
CA ARG A 23 -7.92 -7.37 -12.18
C ARG A 23 -8.67 -6.25 -11.47
N SER A 24 -9.22 -6.57 -10.29
CA SER A 24 -9.86 -5.56 -9.46
C SER A 24 -8.86 -4.42 -9.15
N PRO A 25 -9.24 -3.15 -9.39
CA PRO A 25 -8.41 -2.00 -9.06
C PRO A 25 -7.93 -2.02 -7.60
N LEU A 26 -8.77 -2.53 -6.70
CA LEU A 26 -8.46 -2.65 -5.28
C LEU A 26 -7.25 -3.56 -5.04
N ASP A 27 -7.20 -4.72 -5.68
CA ASP A 27 -6.08 -5.66 -5.53
C ASP A 27 -4.79 -5.09 -6.09
N TYR A 28 -4.87 -4.41 -7.24
CA TYR A 28 -3.71 -3.75 -7.82
C TYR A 28 -3.14 -2.66 -6.90
N PHE A 29 -4.01 -1.81 -6.34
CA PHE A 29 -3.58 -0.81 -5.36
C PHE A 29 -3.05 -1.43 -4.07
N GLN A 30 -3.59 -2.56 -3.62
CA GLN A 30 -3.04 -3.29 -2.47
C GLN A 30 -1.63 -3.80 -2.76
N SER A 31 -1.37 -4.39 -3.93
CA SER A 31 -0.03 -4.84 -4.33
C SER A 31 0.97 -3.69 -4.35
N LEU A 32 0.63 -2.55 -4.97
CA LEU A 32 1.49 -1.37 -4.97
C LEU A 32 1.78 -0.82 -3.58
N ARG A 33 0.76 -0.79 -2.70
CA ARG A 33 0.95 -0.36 -1.31
C ARG A 33 1.90 -1.30 -0.55
N ILE A 34 1.79 -2.60 -0.78
CA ILE A 34 2.67 -3.60 -0.18
C ILE A 34 4.11 -3.41 -0.66
N GLU A 35 4.33 -3.29 -1.96
CA GLU A 35 5.66 -3.04 -2.53
C GLU A 35 6.29 -1.77 -1.95
N ARG A 36 5.54 -0.67 -1.89
CA ARG A 36 6.02 0.58 -1.31
C ARG A 36 6.32 0.46 0.19
N ALA A 37 5.47 -0.24 0.94
CA ALA A 37 5.67 -0.47 2.37
C ALA A 37 6.94 -1.31 2.62
N VAL A 38 7.14 -2.39 1.86
CA VAL A 38 8.35 -3.22 1.95
C VAL A 38 9.60 -2.40 1.65
N HIS A 39 9.57 -1.59 0.58
CA HIS A 39 10.69 -0.72 0.25
C HIS A 39 11.00 0.24 1.39
N LEU A 40 10.01 0.97 1.91
CA LEU A 40 10.21 1.90 3.03
C LEU A 40 10.72 1.22 4.29
N LEU A 41 10.25 0.01 4.60
CA LEU A 41 10.72 -0.77 5.74
C LEU A 41 12.17 -1.25 5.56
N LYS A 42 12.62 -1.50 4.32
CA LYS A 42 13.99 -1.91 4.02
C LYS A 42 14.98 -0.76 3.94
N THR A 43 14.55 0.40 3.47
CA THR A 43 15.44 1.53 3.15
C THR A 43 15.36 2.67 4.16
N SER A 44 14.57 2.54 5.23
CA SER A 44 14.45 3.58 6.24
C SER A 44 14.14 3.02 7.62
N ASP A 45 14.50 3.78 8.66
CA ASP A 45 14.19 3.48 10.06
C ASP A 45 12.79 3.95 10.49
N ALA A 46 11.96 4.39 9.54
CA ALA A 46 10.61 4.86 9.81
C ALA A 46 9.79 3.78 10.54
N SER A 47 9.07 4.19 11.57
CA SER A 47 8.15 3.34 12.32
C SER A 47 7.05 2.77 11.41
N VAL A 48 6.46 1.67 11.83
CA VAL A 48 5.41 1.00 11.03
C VAL A 48 4.17 1.90 10.89
N GLU A 49 3.86 2.68 11.93
CA GLU A 49 2.83 3.71 11.93
C GLU A 49 3.11 4.80 10.88
N GLU A 50 4.34 5.30 10.77
CA GLU A 50 4.70 6.27 9.72
C GLU A 50 4.64 5.68 8.31
N VAL A 51 5.07 4.43 8.14
CA VAL A 51 4.97 3.73 6.85
C VAL A 51 3.49 3.52 6.48
N ALA A 52 2.63 3.15 7.44
CA ALA A 52 1.20 3.00 7.23
C ALA A 52 0.56 4.31 6.72
N ALA A 53 0.85 5.43 7.38
CA ALA A 53 0.38 6.74 6.92
C ALA A 53 0.86 7.07 5.50
N LYS A 54 2.14 6.79 5.18
CA LYS A 54 2.73 7.05 3.86
C LYS A 54 2.12 6.20 2.73
N VAL A 55 1.67 4.98 3.01
CA VAL A 55 1.05 4.10 2.01
C VAL A 55 -0.48 4.09 2.06
N GLY A 56 -1.07 4.89 2.96
CA GLY A 56 -2.52 5.15 3.03
C GLY A 56 -3.33 4.14 3.85
N TYR A 57 -2.74 3.56 4.90
CA TYR A 57 -3.45 2.81 5.94
C TYR A 57 -3.69 3.69 7.17
N ALA A 58 -4.80 3.42 7.86
CA ALA A 58 -5.19 4.17 9.05
C ALA A 58 -4.24 3.96 10.24
N ASP A 59 -3.67 2.76 10.36
CA ASP A 59 -2.75 2.41 11.45
C ASP A 59 -1.72 1.34 11.03
N GLY A 60 -0.67 1.23 11.85
CA GLY A 60 0.38 0.23 11.65
C GLY A 60 -0.08 -1.21 11.88
N ALA A 61 -1.14 -1.44 12.66
CA ALA A 61 -1.67 -2.78 12.93
C ALA A 61 -2.30 -3.41 11.67
N THR A 62 -3.05 -2.61 10.91
CA THR A 62 -3.64 -2.96 9.63
C THR A 62 -2.56 -3.29 8.61
N LEU A 63 -1.51 -2.45 8.53
CA LEU A 63 -0.38 -2.70 7.66
C LEU A 63 0.38 -3.99 8.04
N ARG A 64 0.68 -4.21 9.33
CA ARG A 64 1.32 -5.46 9.80
C ARG A 64 0.51 -6.70 9.43
N THR A 65 -0.80 -6.65 9.65
CA THR A 65 -1.70 -7.77 9.34
C THR A 65 -1.72 -8.07 7.85
N LEU A 66 -1.78 -7.03 7.02
CA LEU A 66 -1.75 -7.18 5.56
C LEU A 66 -0.42 -7.77 5.07
N LEU A 67 0.70 -7.22 5.55
CA LEU A 67 2.04 -7.70 5.17
C LEU A 67 2.22 -9.17 5.57
N ARG A 68 1.80 -9.55 6.78
CA ARG A 68 1.86 -10.95 7.23
C ARG A 68 1.00 -11.86 6.35
N ARG A 69 -0.21 -11.45 5.98
CA ARG A 69 -1.10 -12.25 5.12
C ARG A 69 -0.58 -12.41 3.70
N ARG A 70 0.10 -11.40 3.15
CA ARG A 70 0.51 -11.35 1.74
C ARG A 70 1.94 -11.84 1.50
N LEU A 71 2.85 -11.65 2.46
CA LEU A 71 4.27 -11.99 2.35
C LEU A 71 4.67 -13.18 3.22
N ASN A 72 3.79 -13.60 4.15
CA ASN A 72 4.08 -14.64 5.14
C ASN A 72 5.31 -14.36 6.03
N THR A 73 5.71 -13.09 6.12
CA THR A 73 6.92 -12.61 6.80
C THR A 73 6.56 -11.46 7.74
N GLY A 74 7.24 -11.40 8.89
CA GLY A 74 7.05 -10.33 9.87
C GLY A 74 7.75 -9.03 9.48
N VAL A 75 7.23 -7.87 9.90
CA VAL A 75 7.87 -6.57 9.63
C VAL A 75 9.31 -6.48 10.17
N LYS A 76 9.60 -7.18 11.28
CA LYS A 76 10.96 -7.26 11.84
C LYS A 76 11.94 -7.98 10.89
N GLU A 77 11.49 -9.04 10.22
CA GLU A 77 12.29 -9.78 9.25
C GLU A 77 12.53 -8.95 7.98
N LEU A 78 11.53 -8.17 7.54
CA LEU A 78 11.68 -7.26 6.39
C LEU A 78 12.79 -6.22 6.62
N ARG A 79 13.00 -5.77 7.86
CA ARG A 79 14.08 -4.82 8.23
C ARG A 79 15.45 -5.48 8.33
N GLY A 80 15.50 -6.74 8.74
CA GLY A 80 16.75 -7.49 8.94
C GLY A 80 17.28 -8.21 7.69
N SER A 81 16.55 -8.18 6.58
CA SER A 81 16.91 -8.86 5.32
C SER A 81 17.68 -7.96 4.35
N GLY A 82 18.49 -7.04 4.87
CA GLY A 82 19.27 -6.05 4.11
C GLY A 82 20.73 -6.42 4.02
#